data_AF-A0A8D8F7Q7-F1
#
_entry.id   AF-A0A8D8F7Q7-F1
#
_cell.length_a   1.000
_cell.length_b   1.000
_cell.length_c   1.000
_cell.angle_alpha   90.00
_cell.angle_beta   90.00
_cell.angle_gamma   90.00
#
_symmetry.space_group_name_H-M   'P 1'
#
loop_
_entity.id
_entity.type
_entity.pdbx_description
1 polymer ?
#
loop_
_entity_poly.entity_id
_entity_poly.type
_entity_poly.pdbx_seq_one_letter_code
_entity_poly.pdbx_strand_id
1 'polypeptide(L)'
;LAVIAALIATTLQQNSEYKFKCGVRQFNLTGLATSHDWSAAGDWPWHVAVFVQPEEVEGHVCSGVLISLKFALTTDGCVTNRDGVQSWATHTTLQLGRDTIGEQSQRYQVFSIERFGELALLKFDDLDFFTSYIQPICINQVASGKGKFGTVVGWDKEDRLTGIKLQIVGNDQCNEKSDSDVLCLKNDPNICDDGEIVYLRRGSSWFMGGFMSNFCGTNVLFNGLLKYVSWIRRITKLHYLEESDESCQPIDVEPEPFYYLLSHFPSSCGKYTVNKIAGGHAASVFEFPWMAIVLYREDGSDKLSPLCMGSLINQRYVMTTAQCANGDPFKP
;
A
#
# COMPACT_ATOMS: atom_id res chain seq x y z
N LEU A 1 -50.44 6.21 3.19
CA LEU A 1 -49.51 5.33 2.45
C LEU A 1 -48.87 5.98 1.20
N ALA A 2 -49.41 7.05 0.62
CA ALA A 2 -48.79 7.72 -0.54
C ALA A 2 -47.85 8.92 -0.21
N VAL A 3 -47.88 9.46 1.01
CA VAL A 3 -47.08 10.66 1.38
C VAL A 3 -45.71 10.30 1.98
N ILE A 4 -45.53 9.07 2.47
CA ILE A 4 -44.26 8.61 3.06
C ILE A 4 -43.26 8.16 1.97
N ALA A 5 -43.75 7.75 0.79
CA ALA A 5 -42.89 7.32 -0.32
C ALA A 5 -42.17 8.48 -1.04
N ALA A 6 -42.70 9.71 -0.99
CA ALA A 6 -42.11 10.85 -1.68
C ALA A 6 -40.93 11.50 -0.93
N LEU A 7 -40.82 11.30 0.38
CA LEU A 7 -39.72 11.81 1.20
C LEU A 7 -38.49 10.89 1.19
N ILE A 8 -38.64 9.63 0.81
CA ILE A 8 -37.53 8.66 0.72
C ILE A 8 -36.82 8.74 -0.64
N ALA A 9 -37.51 9.26 -1.67
CA ALA A 9 -36.98 9.30 -3.04
C ALA A 9 -36.10 10.53 -3.37
N THR A 10 -36.04 11.55 -2.51
CA THR A 10 -35.25 12.78 -2.77
C THR A 10 -33.95 12.87 -1.99
N THR A 11 -33.61 11.89 -1.13
CA THR A 11 -32.34 11.87 -0.38
C THR A 11 -31.32 10.85 -0.90
N LEU A 12 -31.61 10.14 -2.00
CA LEU A 12 -30.63 9.28 -2.67
C LEU A 12 -29.85 10.05 -3.75
N GLN A 13 -29.25 11.18 -3.36
CA GLN A 13 -28.28 11.85 -4.24
C GLN A 13 -27.24 12.62 -3.43
N GLN A 14 -26.50 11.91 -2.59
CA GLN A 14 -25.14 12.31 -2.24
C GLN A 14 -24.31 11.04 -2.07
N ASN A 15 -23.60 10.71 -3.15
CA ASN A 15 -22.47 9.80 -3.11
C ASN A 15 -21.52 10.32 -2.03
N SER A 16 -21.48 9.65 -0.87
CA SER A 16 -20.41 9.82 0.09
C SER A 16 -19.17 9.15 -0.50
N GLU A 17 -18.56 9.82 -1.47
CA GLU A 17 -17.28 9.45 -2.01
C GLU A 17 -16.28 9.59 -0.86
N TYR A 18 -15.80 8.47 -0.31
CA TYR A 18 -14.74 8.48 0.70
C TYR A 18 -13.57 9.32 0.14
N LYS A 19 -13.39 10.54 0.63
CA LYS A 19 -12.29 11.42 0.23
C LYS A 19 -11.00 10.85 0.79
N PHE A 20 -10.44 9.91 0.05
CA PHE A 20 -9.14 9.34 0.29
C PHE A 20 -8.06 10.43 0.17
N LYS A 21 -7.12 10.48 1.13
CA LYS A 21 -5.94 11.36 1.10
C LYS A 21 -4.71 10.55 0.69
N CYS A 22 -4.07 10.93 -0.39
CA CYS A 22 -2.84 10.29 -0.86
C CYS A 22 -1.68 10.45 0.12
N GLY A 23 -0.79 9.46 0.14
CA GLY A 23 0.45 9.53 0.91
C GLY A 23 0.31 9.55 2.43
N VAL A 24 -0.88 9.27 2.97
CA VAL A 24 -1.12 9.26 4.42
C VAL A 24 -1.29 7.84 4.91
N ARG A 25 -0.36 7.37 5.75
CA ARG A 25 -0.45 6.05 6.39
C ARG A 25 -1.61 6.04 7.39
N GLN A 26 -2.54 5.09 7.26
CA GLN A 26 -3.66 4.91 8.21
C GLN A 26 -3.24 4.24 9.52
N PHE A 27 -2.07 3.57 9.56
CA PHE A 27 -1.51 2.97 10.77
C PHE A 27 -0.16 3.62 11.08
N ASN A 28 0.01 4.10 12.30
CA ASN A 28 1.23 4.77 12.75
C ASN A 28 2.01 3.83 13.68
N LEU A 29 2.73 2.86 13.11
CA LEU A 29 3.62 1.94 13.85
C LEU A 29 4.95 2.59 14.27
N THR A 30 5.10 3.91 14.09
CA THR A 30 6.34 4.67 14.32
C THR A 30 6.88 4.63 15.76
N GLY A 31 6.20 3.96 16.70
CA GLY A 31 6.69 3.72 18.06
C GLY A 31 7.45 2.40 18.29
N LEU A 32 7.46 1.45 17.34
CA LEU A 32 8.08 0.12 17.54
C LEU A 32 9.27 -0.19 16.62
N ALA A 33 9.41 0.52 15.48
CA ALA A 33 10.54 0.35 14.57
C ALA A 33 11.69 1.32 14.93
N THR A 34 12.32 1.13 16.09
CA THR A 34 13.49 1.90 16.52
C THR A 34 14.84 1.24 16.17
N SER A 35 14.86 0.12 15.42
CA SER A 35 16.13 -0.49 15.02
C SER A 35 16.07 -1.27 13.70
N HIS A 36 16.78 -0.74 12.70
CA HIS A 36 17.50 -1.37 11.58
C HIS A 36 16.85 -2.52 10.76
N ASP A 37 16.91 -2.31 9.43
CA ASP A 37 16.99 -3.27 8.31
C ASP A 37 15.73 -3.90 7.68
N TRP A 38 14.51 -3.72 8.18
CA TRP A 38 13.32 -4.28 7.50
C TRP A 38 12.06 -3.42 7.67
N SER A 39 11.19 -3.43 6.65
CA SER A 39 9.88 -2.77 6.67
C SER A 39 8.79 -3.79 7.01
N ALA A 40 7.84 -3.43 7.87
CA ALA A 40 6.68 -4.27 8.13
C ALA A 40 5.54 -3.98 7.14
N ALA A 41 4.62 -4.93 6.97
CA ALA A 41 3.40 -4.70 6.20
C ALA A 41 2.67 -3.43 6.69
N GLY A 42 2.40 -2.51 5.77
CA GLY A 42 1.74 -1.23 6.05
C GLY A 42 2.68 -0.05 6.33
N ASP A 43 3.99 -0.28 6.43
CA ASP A 43 4.96 0.82 6.38
C ASP A 43 4.97 1.49 5.00
N TRP A 44 4.81 0.72 3.93
CA TRP A 44 4.76 1.24 2.57
C TRP A 44 3.50 0.76 1.85
N PRO A 45 2.32 1.23 2.26
CA PRO A 45 1.04 0.68 1.78
C PRO A 45 0.76 0.98 0.30
N TRP A 46 1.57 1.84 -0.31
CA TRP A 46 1.56 2.14 -1.74
C TRP A 46 2.60 1.36 -2.54
N HIS A 47 3.56 0.67 -1.91
CA HIS A 47 4.58 -0.08 -2.65
C HIS A 47 3.99 -1.37 -3.21
N VAL A 48 4.37 -1.73 -4.43
CA VAL A 48 3.79 -2.82 -5.21
C VAL A 48 4.90 -3.71 -5.74
N ALA A 49 4.77 -5.02 -5.59
CA ALA A 49 5.58 -5.97 -6.36
C ALA A 49 4.91 -6.22 -7.71
N VAL A 50 5.64 -5.97 -8.79
CA VAL A 50 5.20 -6.16 -10.17
C VAL A 50 5.89 -7.41 -10.72
N PHE A 51 5.10 -8.46 -10.96
CA PHE A 51 5.59 -9.73 -11.51
C PHE A 51 5.36 -9.74 -13.01
N VAL A 52 6.43 -10.00 -13.77
CA VAL A 52 6.37 -10.11 -15.24
C VAL A 52 6.90 -11.49 -15.66
N GLN A 53 6.03 -12.30 -16.28
CA GLN A 53 6.34 -13.64 -16.79
C GLN A 53 7.14 -13.59 -18.12
N PRO A 54 7.87 -14.66 -18.53
CA PRO A 54 7.68 -16.08 -18.17
C PRO A 54 8.27 -16.49 -16.83
N GLU A 55 7.50 -17.27 -16.06
CA GLU A 55 7.82 -17.78 -14.71
C GLU A 55 8.89 -18.88 -14.72
N GLU A 56 9.25 -19.43 -15.88
CA GLU A 56 10.05 -20.67 -16.01
C GLU A 56 11.56 -20.50 -15.83
N VAL A 57 12.09 -19.27 -15.75
CA VAL A 57 13.53 -19.03 -15.54
C VAL A 57 13.77 -18.01 -14.43
N GLU A 58 12.91 -18.01 -13.39
CA GLU A 58 12.81 -16.95 -12.38
C GLU A 58 12.17 -15.67 -12.97
N GLY A 59 10.84 -15.56 -12.84
CA GLY A 59 10.15 -14.32 -13.18
C GLY A 59 10.78 -13.13 -12.44
N HIS A 60 10.98 -12.02 -13.13
CA HIS A 60 11.56 -10.83 -12.52
C HIS A 60 10.50 -10.06 -11.73
N VAL A 61 10.84 -9.66 -10.50
CA VAL A 61 9.99 -8.79 -9.67
C VAL A 61 10.54 -7.38 -9.71
N CYS A 62 9.74 -6.44 -10.24
CA CYS A 62 10.05 -5.03 -10.15
C CYS A 62 9.31 -4.36 -9.01
N SER A 63 9.79 -3.18 -8.62
CA SER A 63 9.02 -2.28 -7.79
C SER A 63 8.01 -1.48 -8.63
N GLY A 64 6.86 -1.22 -8.02
CA GLY A 64 5.82 -0.35 -8.52
C GLY A 64 5.19 0.47 -7.39
N VAL A 65 4.33 1.41 -7.75
CA VAL A 65 3.61 2.21 -6.77
C VAL A 65 2.14 2.37 -7.12
N LEU A 66 1.29 2.24 -6.11
CA LEU A 66 -0.14 2.44 -6.21
C LEU A 66 -0.47 3.93 -6.21
N ILE A 67 -1.20 4.40 -7.23
CA ILE A 67 -1.66 5.78 -7.34
C ILE A 67 -3.19 5.90 -7.28
N SER A 68 -3.92 4.80 -7.45
CA SER A 68 -5.37 4.75 -7.23
C SER A 68 -5.85 3.30 -7.05
N LEU A 69 -7.16 3.07 -6.91
CA LEU A 69 -7.74 1.72 -6.91
C LEU A 69 -7.52 0.96 -8.23
N LYS A 70 -7.19 1.65 -9.33
CA LYS A 70 -7.16 1.07 -10.69
C LYS A 70 -5.81 1.17 -11.38
N PHE A 71 -4.88 1.91 -10.77
CA PHE A 71 -3.65 2.32 -11.45
C PHE A 71 -2.44 2.18 -10.52
N ALA A 72 -1.43 1.49 -11.03
CA ALA A 72 -0.09 1.45 -10.48
C ALA A 72 0.91 1.99 -11.52
N LEU A 73 2.01 2.57 -11.05
CA LEU A 73 3.14 2.99 -11.89
C LEU A 73 4.32 2.05 -11.68
N THR A 74 5.08 1.81 -12.73
CA THR A 74 6.38 1.13 -12.70
C THR A 74 7.29 1.73 -13.79
N THR A 75 8.49 1.18 -13.95
CA THR A 75 9.41 1.59 -15.02
C THR A 75 9.03 0.93 -16.35
N ASP A 76 9.30 1.61 -17.46
CA ASP A 76 9.13 1.05 -18.80
C ASP A 76 9.94 -0.24 -18.98
N GLY A 77 11.18 -0.23 -18.48
CA GLY A 77 12.08 -1.38 -18.51
C GLY A 77 11.52 -2.63 -17.79
N CYS A 78 10.64 -2.45 -16.80
CA CYS A 78 9.98 -3.56 -16.13
C CYS A 78 9.01 -4.32 -17.05
N VAL A 79 8.33 -3.61 -17.95
CA VAL A 79 7.25 -4.15 -18.79
C VAL A 79 7.68 -4.39 -20.24
N THR A 80 8.99 -4.41 -20.49
CA THR A 80 9.58 -4.67 -21.79
C THR A 80 10.59 -5.80 -21.71
N ASN A 81 10.64 -6.66 -22.72
CA ASN A 81 11.72 -7.61 -22.86
C ASN A 81 13.03 -6.92 -23.32
N ARG A 82 14.13 -7.69 -23.43
CA ARG A 82 15.44 -7.19 -23.88
C ARG A 82 15.44 -6.58 -25.29
N ASP A 83 14.47 -6.95 -26.12
CA ASP A 83 14.29 -6.42 -27.48
C ASP A 83 13.40 -5.17 -27.51
N GLY A 84 12.98 -4.65 -26.34
CA GLY A 84 12.07 -3.51 -26.21
C GLY A 84 10.61 -3.84 -26.55
N VAL A 85 10.31 -5.11 -26.80
CA VAL A 85 8.95 -5.60 -27.07
C VAL A 85 8.20 -5.64 -25.74
N GLN A 86 6.99 -5.10 -25.76
CA GLN A 86 6.12 -5.05 -24.59
C GLN A 86 5.78 -6.45 -24.09
N SER A 87 5.99 -6.70 -22.80
CA SER A 87 5.39 -7.82 -22.08
C SER A 87 3.87 -7.63 -22.06
N TRP A 88 3.11 -8.63 -22.48
CA TRP A 88 1.66 -8.52 -22.53
C TRP A 88 1.08 -8.32 -21.12
N ALA A 89 0.02 -7.52 -21.00
CA ALA A 89 -0.68 -7.29 -19.73
C ALA A 89 -1.10 -8.60 -19.04
N THR A 90 -1.47 -9.61 -19.83
CA THR A 90 -1.86 -10.95 -19.35
C THR A 90 -0.75 -11.69 -18.59
N HIS A 91 0.51 -11.31 -18.81
CA HIS A 91 1.68 -11.90 -18.15
C HIS A 91 2.19 -11.03 -16.99
N THR A 92 1.47 -9.96 -16.65
CA THR A 92 1.81 -9.03 -15.58
C THR A 92 0.79 -9.13 -14.45
N THR A 93 1.27 -9.39 -13.23
CA THR A 93 0.43 -9.39 -12.03
C THR A 93 1.03 -8.52 -10.93
N LEU A 94 0.18 -8.01 -10.04
CA LEU A 94 0.57 -7.13 -8.95
C LEU A 94 0.31 -7.80 -7.61
N GLN A 95 1.23 -7.66 -6.67
CA GLN A 95 0.99 -7.98 -5.26
C GLN A 95 1.03 -6.67 -4.46
N LEU A 96 -0.03 -6.43 -3.68
CA LEU A 96 -0.25 -5.19 -2.95
C LEU A 96 -0.27 -5.43 -1.44
N GLY A 97 0.22 -4.46 -0.67
CA GLY A 97 0.07 -4.44 0.79
C GLY A 97 0.78 -5.55 1.56
N ARG A 98 1.91 -6.02 1.03
CA ARG A 98 2.77 -7.04 1.63
C ARG A 98 4.20 -6.53 1.76
N ASP A 99 4.92 -7.12 2.69
CA ASP A 99 6.33 -6.90 3.01
C ASP A 99 7.23 -8.06 2.60
N THR A 100 6.68 -9.17 2.11
CA THR A 100 7.41 -10.31 1.55
C THR A 100 6.81 -10.79 0.23
N ILE A 101 7.67 -11.23 -0.70
CA ILE A 101 7.31 -11.92 -1.94
C ILE A 101 7.30 -13.43 -1.66
N GLY A 102 6.30 -14.17 -2.18
CA GLY A 102 6.27 -15.65 -2.13
C GLY A 102 5.20 -16.30 -1.26
N GLU A 103 4.50 -15.55 -0.39
CA GLU A 103 3.31 -16.09 0.30
C GLU A 103 2.11 -16.23 -0.66
N GLN A 104 1.16 -17.13 -0.32
CA GLN A 104 -0.15 -17.28 -0.98
C GLN A 104 -0.99 -15.99 -0.87
N SER A 105 -0.56 -14.99 -1.62
CA SER A 105 -1.08 -13.64 -1.60
C SER A 105 -1.95 -13.43 -2.83
N GLN A 106 -3.01 -12.65 -2.64
CA GLN A 106 -3.85 -12.24 -3.75
C GLN A 106 -3.02 -11.43 -4.74
N ARG A 107 -2.89 -11.97 -5.95
CA ARG A 107 -2.32 -11.27 -7.10
C ARG A 107 -3.44 -10.61 -7.91
N TYR A 108 -3.21 -9.39 -8.34
CA TYR A 108 -4.13 -8.61 -9.16
C TYR A 108 -3.67 -8.66 -10.62
N GLN A 109 -4.57 -9.00 -11.53
CA GLN A 109 -4.24 -9.15 -12.95
C GLN A 109 -4.21 -7.77 -13.63
N VAL A 110 -3.11 -7.48 -14.34
CA VAL A 110 -3.05 -6.30 -15.21
C VAL A 110 -3.77 -6.63 -16.53
N PHE A 111 -4.63 -5.73 -17.00
CA PHE A 111 -5.36 -5.89 -18.25
C PHE A 111 -4.93 -4.88 -19.34
N SER A 112 -4.25 -3.79 -18.96
CA SER A 112 -3.75 -2.79 -19.91
C SER A 112 -2.50 -2.11 -19.36
N ILE A 113 -1.55 -1.82 -20.24
CA ILE A 113 -0.29 -1.13 -19.93
C ILE A 113 -0.17 0.06 -20.87
N GLU A 114 0.04 1.26 -20.32
CA GLU A 114 0.30 2.48 -21.07
C GLU A 114 1.73 2.93 -20.80
N ARG A 115 2.49 3.26 -21.85
CA ARG A 115 3.93 3.58 -21.74
C ARG A 115 4.20 5.02 -22.16
N PHE A 116 5.09 5.70 -21.46
CA PHE A 116 5.58 7.02 -21.85
C PHE A 116 6.95 7.31 -21.25
N GLY A 117 7.96 7.49 -22.11
CA GLY A 117 9.34 7.69 -21.68
C GLY A 117 9.87 6.49 -20.90
N GLU A 118 10.29 6.71 -19.66
CA GLU A 118 10.84 5.65 -18.79
C GLU A 118 9.79 5.06 -17.83
N LEU A 119 8.52 5.48 -17.94
CA LEU A 119 7.45 5.01 -17.06
C LEU A 119 6.41 4.19 -17.82
N ALA A 120 5.84 3.24 -17.09
CA ALA A 120 4.69 2.47 -17.50
C ALA A 120 3.58 2.58 -16.44
N LEU A 121 2.34 2.65 -16.92
CA LEU A 121 1.13 2.74 -16.11
C LEU A 121 0.32 1.46 -16.32
N LEU A 122 0.15 0.72 -15.22
CA LEU A 122 -0.50 -0.57 -15.16
C LEU A 122 -1.95 -0.36 -14.75
N LYS A 123 -2.88 -0.79 -15.60
CA LYS A 123 -4.31 -0.81 -15.32
C LYS A 123 -4.72 -2.20 -14.86
N PHE A 124 -5.30 -2.26 -13.68
CA PHE A 124 -5.84 -3.47 -13.08
C PHE A 124 -7.23 -3.15 -12.50
N ASP A 125 -8.05 -4.18 -12.34
CA ASP A 125 -9.35 -4.09 -11.68
C ASP A 125 -9.29 -4.98 -10.42
N ASP A 126 -10.39 -5.13 -9.68
CA ASP A 126 -10.55 -6.00 -8.50
C ASP A 126 -10.18 -5.38 -7.13
N LEU A 127 -9.78 -4.10 -7.08
CA LEU A 127 -9.60 -3.40 -5.81
C LEU A 127 -10.79 -2.48 -5.51
N ASP A 128 -11.67 -2.90 -4.61
CA ASP A 128 -12.90 -2.17 -4.26
C ASP A 128 -12.65 -0.97 -3.33
N PHE A 129 -11.70 -1.10 -2.40
CA PHE A 129 -11.43 -0.08 -1.37
C PHE A 129 -10.00 -0.14 -0.83
N PHE A 130 -9.51 1.00 -0.34
CA PHE A 130 -8.23 1.10 0.35
C PHE A 130 -8.29 0.52 1.77
N THR A 131 -7.18 -0.04 2.24
CA THR A 131 -7.06 -0.60 3.59
C THR A 131 -5.89 0.06 4.34
N SER A 132 -5.64 -0.35 5.58
CA SER A 132 -4.43 0.08 6.30
C SER A 132 -3.12 -0.32 5.59
N TYR A 133 -3.15 -1.36 4.74
CA TYR A 133 -2.00 -1.93 4.04
C TYR A 133 -1.96 -1.59 2.55
N ILE A 134 -3.05 -1.08 1.98
CA ILE A 134 -3.17 -0.75 0.55
C ILE A 134 -3.70 0.67 0.43
N GLN A 135 -2.84 1.63 0.13
CA GLN A 135 -3.16 3.06 0.02
C GLN A 135 -2.35 3.69 -1.12
N PRO A 136 -2.90 4.68 -1.83
CA PRO A 136 -2.13 5.39 -2.83
C PRO A 136 -1.13 6.39 -2.28
N ILE A 137 -0.08 6.60 -3.06
CA ILE A 137 0.90 7.67 -2.84
C ILE A 137 0.45 8.97 -3.51
N CYS A 138 0.92 10.12 -3.02
CA CYS A 138 0.86 11.36 -3.80
C CYS A 138 1.99 11.40 -4.85
N ILE A 139 1.76 12.02 -6.00
CA ILE A 139 2.83 12.23 -6.98
C ILE A 139 3.57 13.53 -6.65
N ASN A 140 4.90 13.48 -6.59
CA ASN A 140 5.69 14.70 -6.41
C ASN A 140 5.59 15.59 -7.66
N GLN A 141 5.15 16.83 -7.46
CA GLN A 141 5.05 17.84 -8.51
C GLN A 141 6.02 19.01 -8.27
N VAL A 142 7.14 18.78 -7.59
CA VAL A 142 8.13 19.84 -7.32
C VAL A 142 9.55 19.30 -7.53
N ALA A 143 10.35 20.04 -8.30
CA ALA A 143 11.73 19.67 -8.67
C ALA A 143 12.75 19.78 -7.50
N SER A 144 12.46 20.56 -6.46
CA SER A 144 13.48 20.96 -5.47
C SER A 144 13.42 20.19 -4.15
N GLY A 145 14.56 19.57 -3.79
CA GLY A 145 14.74 18.79 -2.56
C GLY A 145 16.02 19.08 -1.77
N LYS A 146 16.76 20.16 -2.08
CA LYS A 146 18.07 20.46 -1.45
C LYS A 146 17.97 20.45 0.09
N GLY A 147 18.83 19.66 0.75
CA GLY A 147 18.91 19.58 2.21
C GLY A 147 17.82 18.72 2.87
N LYS A 148 17.03 17.98 2.09
CA LYS A 148 16.03 17.02 2.57
C LYS A 148 16.55 15.58 2.51
N PHE A 149 15.71 14.63 2.91
CA PHE A 149 15.96 13.20 2.80
C PHE A 149 14.90 12.55 1.91
N GLY A 150 15.33 11.55 1.14
CA GLY A 150 14.46 10.58 0.49
C GLY A 150 14.58 9.22 1.17
N THR A 151 13.53 8.42 1.15
CA THR A 151 13.59 7.02 1.56
C THR A 151 13.46 6.15 0.33
N VAL A 152 14.53 5.45 -0.02
CA VAL A 152 14.56 4.45 -1.08
C VAL A 152 13.96 3.18 -0.54
N VAL A 153 13.05 2.57 -1.29
CA VAL A 153 12.35 1.36 -0.90
C VAL A 153 12.32 0.39 -2.08
N GLY A 154 12.63 -0.86 -1.79
CA GLY A 154 12.69 -1.95 -2.75
C GLY A 154 12.77 -3.31 -2.08
N TRP A 155 12.90 -4.35 -2.90
CA TRP A 155 12.91 -5.75 -2.48
C TRP A 155 14.35 -6.23 -2.35
N ASP A 156 14.71 -6.80 -1.20
CA ASP A 156 16.03 -7.39 -0.99
C ASP A 156 16.16 -8.79 -1.65
N LYS A 157 17.35 -9.38 -1.55
CA LYS A 157 17.66 -10.70 -2.12
C LYS A 157 16.89 -11.85 -1.45
N GLU A 158 16.34 -11.59 -0.27
CA GLU A 158 15.50 -12.50 0.49
C GLU A 158 14.01 -12.19 0.29
N ASP A 159 13.66 -11.43 -0.76
CA ASP A 159 12.28 -11.13 -1.15
C ASP A 159 11.52 -10.30 -0.10
N ARG A 160 12.22 -9.53 0.75
CA ARG A 160 11.63 -8.67 1.79
C ARG A 160 11.71 -7.20 1.43
N LEU A 161 10.69 -6.45 1.84
CA LEU A 161 10.62 -5.02 1.62
C LEU A 161 11.55 -4.27 2.58
N THR A 162 12.53 -3.57 2.04
CA THR A 162 13.50 -2.79 2.81
C THR A 162 13.40 -1.31 2.46
N GLY A 163 13.90 -0.46 3.36
CA GLY A 163 13.82 0.98 3.18
C GLY A 163 15.03 1.69 3.78
N ILE A 164 15.73 2.47 2.96
CA ILE A 164 16.95 3.18 3.36
C ILE A 164 16.77 4.68 3.16
N LYS A 165 17.18 5.46 4.17
CA LYS A 165 17.03 6.92 4.15
C LYS A 165 18.32 7.58 3.65
N LEU A 166 18.25 8.23 2.49
CA LEU A 166 19.35 8.93 1.85
C LEU A 166 19.17 10.44 1.85
N GLN A 167 20.28 11.17 1.83
CA GLN A 167 20.29 12.62 1.78
C GLN A 167 20.12 13.12 0.34
N ILE A 168 19.23 14.09 0.11
CA ILE A 168 19.10 14.77 -1.18
C ILE A 168 20.09 15.95 -1.22
N VAL A 169 20.96 15.94 -2.21
CA VAL A 169 22.01 16.94 -2.45
C VAL A 169 21.68 17.75 -3.71
N GLY A 170 22.50 18.77 -4.01
CA GLY A 170 22.33 19.56 -5.22
C GLY A 170 22.69 18.77 -6.49
N ASN A 171 22.03 19.09 -7.61
CA ASN A 171 22.22 18.43 -8.90
C ASN A 171 23.68 18.53 -9.41
N ASP A 172 24.41 19.56 -8.98
CA ASP A 172 25.84 19.73 -9.22
C ASP A 172 26.67 18.53 -8.73
N GLN A 173 26.27 17.89 -7.64
CA GLN A 173 26.95 16.73 -7.08
C GLN A 173 26.75 15.45 -7.92
N CYS A 174 25.78 15.45 -8.84
CA CYS A 174 25.55 14.36 -9.79
C CYS A 174 25.93 14.75 -11.23
N ASN A 175 26.69 15.83 -11.43
CA ASN A 175 27.03 16.37 -12.76
C ASN A 175 25.80 16.76 -13.61
N GLU A 176 24.70 17.13 -12.96
CA GLU A 176 23.48 17.58 -13.64
C GLU A 176 23.30 19.09 -13.56
N LYS A 177 22.49 19.62 -14.47
CA LYS A 177 22.12 21.05 -14.44
C LYS A 177 21.33 21.35 -13.16
N SER A 178 21.59 22.51 -12.55
CA SER A 178 20.86 22.93 -11.34
C SER A 178 19.35 23.08 -11.54
N ASP A 179 18.91 23.34 -12.77
CA ASP A 179 17.50 23.51 -13.15
C ASP A 179 16.87 22.24 -13.74
N SER A 180 17.57 21.11 -13.75
CA SER A 180 16.97 19.85 -14.22
C SER A 180 15.93 19.34 -13.21
N ASP A 181 14.86 18.70 -13.72
CA ASP A 181 13.84 18.01 -12.90
C ASP A 181 14.39 16.68 -12.38
N VAL A 182 15.61 16.69 -11.83
CA VAL A 182 16.31 15.49 -11.39
C VAL A 182 16.64 15.68 -9.92
N LEU A 183 16.43 14.66 -9.10
CA LEU A 183 16.91 14.68 -7.72
C LEU A 183 18.24 13.95 -7.66
N CYS A 184 19.22 14.57 -7.01
CA CYS A 184 20.51 13.97 -6.74
C CYS A 184 20.51 13.43 -5.30
N LEU A 185 20.67 12.12 -5.11
CA LEU A 185 20.82 11.51 -3.79
C LEU A 185 22.30 11.25 -3.50
N LYS A 186 22.72 11.57 -2.28
CA LYS A 186 24.06 11.28 -1.81
C LYS A 186 24.28 9.78 -1.80
N ASN A 187 25.36 9.35 -2.46
CA ASN A 187 25.77 7.96 -2.58
C ASN A 187 25.85 7.26 -1.21
N ASP A 188 25.38 6.02 -1.17
CA ASP A 188 25.75 5.03 -0.17
C ASP A 188 26.39 3.84 -0.90
N PRO A 189 27.69 3.56 -0.69
CA PRO A 189 28.41 2.53 -1.41
C PRO A 189 27.89 1.10 -1.20
N ASN A 190 26.95 0.90 -0.27
CA ASN A 190 26.32 -0.40 -0.01
C ASN A 190 24.98 -0.59 -0.73
N ILE A 191 24.49 0.40 -1.47
CA ILE A 191 23.17 0.35 -2.13
C ILE A 191 23.36 0.31 -3.65
N CYS A 192 22.78 -0.70 -4.29
CA CYS A 192 23.11 -1.12 -5.65
C CYS A 192 21.92 -1.79 -6.32
N ASP A 193 20.82 -1.05 -6.52
CA ASP A 193 19.59 -1.64 -7.03
C ASP A 193 18.94 -0.78 -8.13
N ASP A 194 18.35 -1.49 -9.11
CA ASP A 194 17.67 -0.92 -10.28
C ASP A 194 16.16 -0.92 -10.06
N GLY A 195 15.52 0.23 -10.29
CA GLY A 195 14.06 0.30 -10.30
C GLY A 195 13.41 0.37 -8.92
N GLU A 196 14.19 0.58 -7.85
CA GLU A 196 13.68 0.96 -6.53
C GLU A 196 13.01 2.34 -6.56
N ILE A 197 12.15 2.60 -5.58
CA ILE A 197 11.35 3.82 -5.54
C ILE A 197 11.80 4.73 -4.41
N VAL A 198 12.03 5.99 -4.74
CA VAL A 198 12.33 7.04 -3.77
C VAL A 198 11.03 7.67 -3.31
N TYR A 199 10.76 7.61 -2.01
CA TYR A 199 9.68 8.33 -1.36
C TYR A 199 10.17 9.58 -0.62
N LEU A 200 9.43 10.67 -0.75
CA LEU A 200 9.69 11.96 -0.13
C LEU A 200 8.63 12.22 0.93
N ARG A 201 9.05 12.61 2.14
CA ARG A 201 8.13 13.00 3.20
C ARG A 201 7.99 14.52 3.29
N ARG A 202 6.76 15.02 3.31
CA ARG A 202 6.42 16.44 3.52
C ARG A 202 5.29 16.53 4.56
N GLY A 203 5.64 16.98 5.76
CA GLY A 203 4.72 16.94 6.90
C GLY A 203 4.29 15.51 7.24
N SER A 204 2.99 15.27 7.25
CA SER A 204 2.38 13.95 7.47
C SER A 204 2.20 13.12 6.20
N SER A 205 2.46 13.68 5.02
CA SER A 205 2.20 13.03 3.73
C SER A 205 3.48 12.59 3.02
N TRP A 206 3.35 11.49 2.29
CA TRP A 206 4.39 10.90 1.47
C TRP A 206 4.09 11.12 0.00
N PHE A 207 5.16 11.37 -0.76
CA PHE A 207 5.13 11.62 -2.18
C PHE A 207 6.07 10.65 -2.86
N MET A 208 5.68 10.10 -4.00
CA MET A 208 6.60 9.43 -4.88
C MET A 208 7.56 10.48 -5.42
N GLY A 209 8.84 10.36 -5.09
CA GLY A 209 9.93 11.07 -5.75
C GLY A 209 10.02 10.58 -7.17
N GLY A 210 10.22 9.26 -7.34
CA GLY A 210 10.08 8.43 -8.55
C GLY A 210 11.04 7.22 -8.50
N PHE A 211 11.45 6.66 -9.64
CA PHE A 211 12.28 5.46 -9.76
C PHE A 211 13.78 5.74 -9.88
N MET A 212 14.59 5.00 -9.12
CA MET A 212 16.04 4.99 -9.27
C MET A 212 16.43 4.29 -10.57
N SER A 213 17.24 4.98 -11.38
CA SER A 213 17.92 4.38 -12.53
C SER A 213 19.31 3.93 -12.10
N ASN A 214 19.55 2.63 -12.24
CA ASN A 214 20.82 1.90 -12.17
C ASN A 214 22.07 2.72 -11.85
N PHE A 215 22.66 2.57 -10.66
CA PHE A 215 24.11 2.73 -10.46
C PHE A 215 24.59 2.34 -9.05
N CYS A 216 25.78 1.72 -9.00
CA CYS A 216 26.57 1.49 -7.79
C CYS A 216 27.70 2.52 -7.65
N GLY A 217 27.85 3.13 -6.48
CA GLY A 217 29.10 3.83 -6.11
C GLY A 217 29.23 5.30 -6.54
N THR A 218 28.18 5.94 -7.05
CA THR A 218 28.11 7.39 -7.32
C THR A 218 26.82 8.00 -6.76
N ASN A 219 26.71 9.33 -6.72
CA ASN A 219 25.46 9.98 -6.34
C ASN A 219 24.36 9.58 -7.34
N VAL A 220 23.18 9.23 -6.84
CA VAL A 220 22.09 8.68 -7.66
C VAL A 220 21.33 9.81 -8.33
N LEU A 221 21.17 9.70 -9.64
CA LEU A 221 20.32 10.57 -10.44
C LEU A 221 18.92 9.97 -10.53
N PHE A 222 17.93 10.74 -10.09
CA PHE A 222 16.54 10.33 -10.07
C PHE A 222 15.73 11.16 -11.08
N ASN A 223 15.08 10.53 -12.06
CA ASN A 223 14.35 11.23 -13.13
C ASN A 223 12.96 11.69 -12.67
N GLY A 224 12.81 12.99 -12.42
CA GLY A 224 11.62 13.62 -11.87
C GLY A 224 10.32 13.33 -12.61
N LEU A 225 9.22 13.50 -11.85
CA LEU A 225 7.90 13.13 -12.30
C LEU A 225 7.20 14.24 -13.08
N LEU A 226 7.72 15.48 -13.11
CA LEU A 226 7.00 16.64 -13.66
C LEU A 226 6.60 16.42 -15.12
N LYS A 227 7.55 15.92 -15.93
CA LYS A 227 7.31 15.64 -17.35
C LYS A 227 6.24 14.57 -17.59
N TYR A 228 5.97 13.71 -16.60
CA TYR A 228 5.00 12.62 -16.68
C TYR A 228 3.62 12.99 -16.11
N VAL A 229 3.51 14.00 -15.24
CA VAL A 229 2.25 14.36 -14.55
C VAL A 229 1.10 14.58 -15.54
N SER A 230 1.32 15.34 -16.60
CA SER A 230 0.29 15.61 -17.62
C SER A 230 -0.20 14.34 -18.31
N TRP A 231 0.72 13.41 -18.61
CA TRP A 231 0.38 12.11 -19.20
C TRP A 231 -0.41 11.23 -18.22
N ILE A 232 0.06 11.11 -16.97
CA ILE A 232 -0.62 10.33 -15.91
C ILE A 232 -2.04 10.86 -15.71
N ARG A 233 -2.21 12.18 -15.57
CA ARG A 233 -3.52 12.83 -15.42
C ARG A 233 -4.44 12.51 -16.58
N ARG A 234 -3.94 12.62 -17.82
CA ARG A 234 -4.75 12.40 -19.03
C ARG A 234 -5.33 11.00 -19.09
N ILE A 235 -4.54 9.99 -18.72
CA ILE A 235 -4.93 8.57 -18.75
C ILE A 235 -5.80 8.20 -17.55
N THR A 236 -5.39 8.62 -16.34
CA THR A 236 -6.02 8.16 -15.09
C THR A 236 -7.25 8.96 -14.68
N LYS A 237 -7.39 10.19 -15.17
CA LYS A 237 -8.43 11.16 -14.75
C LYS A 237 -8.42 11.44 -13.24
N LEU A 238 -7.26 11.32 -12.58
CA LEU A 238 -7.13 11.61 -11.16
C LEU A 238 -7.08 13.12 -10.93
N HIS A 239 -8.15 13.65 -10.32
CA HIS A 239 -8.32 15.09 -10.08
C HIS A 239 -7.30 15.69 -9.10
N TYR A 240 -6.74 14.90 -8.17
CA TYR A 240 -5.70 15.38 -7.27
C TYR A 240 -4.35 15.69 -7.97
N LEU A 241 -4.24 15.35 -9.27
CA LEU A 241 -3.11 15.73 -10.13
C LEU A 241 -3.37 17.01 -10.94
N GLU A 242 -4.53 17.66 -10.77
CA GLU A 242 -4.78 18.98 -11.34
C GLU A 242 -3.92 20.01 -10.60
N GLU A 243 -3.23 20.88 -11.36
CA GLU A 243 -2.54 22.04 -10.80
C GLU A 243 -3.57 22.88 -10.07
N SER A 244 -3.49 22.93 -8.73
CA SER A 244 -4.34 23.84 -7.98
C SER A 244 -3.83 25.26 -8.19
N ASP A 245 -4.68 26.12 -8.75
CA ASP A 245 -4.45 27.57 -8.87
C ASP A 245 -4.40 28.29 -7.50
N GLU A 246 -4.47 27.54 -6.40
CA GLU A 246 -4.33 28.04 -5.05
C GLU A 246 -3.30 27.20 -4.30
N SER A 247 -2.46 27.91 -3.53
CA SER A 247 -1.45 27.39 -2.62
C SER A 247 -1.78 26.01 -2.08
N CYS A 248 -0.80 25.09 -2.09
CA CYS A 248 -0.82 23.83 -1.35
C CYS A 248 -0.96 24.07 0.17
N GLN A 249 -2.12 24.54 0.60
CA GLN A 249 -2.64 24.33 1.93
C GLN A 249 -3.29 22.94 1.87
N PRO A 250 -2.97 22.02 2.78
CA PRO A 250 -3.71 20.78 2.87
C PRO A 250 -5.20 21.13 2.92
N ILE A 251 -6.01 20.46 2.08
CA ILE A 251 -7.46 20.50 2.26
C ILE A 251 -7.74 19.81 3.60
N ASP A 252 -7.71 20.60 4.66
CA ASP A 252 -8.33 20.30 5.94
C ASP A 252 -9.84 20.42 5.72
N VAL A 253 -10.39 19.49 4.92
CA VAL A 253 -11.77 19.08 5.14
C VAL A 253 -11.71 18.28 6.43
N GLU A 254 -11.98 18.99 7.51
CA GLU A 254 -12.48 18.40 8.74
C GLU A 254 -13.72 17.60 8.33
N PRO A 255 -13.74 16.27 8.54
CA PRO A 255 -14.94 15.50 8.22
C PRO A 255 -16.05 15.94 9.19
N GLU A 256 -17.05 16.64 8.65
CA GLU A 256 -18.30 16.90 9.36
C GLU A 256 -18.87 15.57 9.89
N PRO A 257 -19.38 15.53 11.14
CA PRO A 257 -19.64 14.32 11.89
C PRO A 257 -20.93 13.63 11.41
N PHE A 258 -20.86 12.88 10.31
CA PHE A 258 -21.96 12.02 9.88
C PHE A 258 -21.87 10.63 10.53
N TYR A 259 -22.45 10.56 11.72
CA TYR A 259 -23.06 9.41 12.40
C TYR A 259 -22.21 8.16 12.69
N TYR A 260 -21.70 8.16 13.93
CA TYR A 260 -21.26 7.10 14.83
C TYR A 260 -22.23 5.92 15.07
N LEU A 261 -22.99 5.43 14.09
CA LEU A 261 -23.91 4.29 14.32
C LEU A 261 -23.43 2.94 13.79
N LEU A 262 -22.23 2.86 13.20
CA LEU A 262 -21.55 1.59 12.87
C LEU A 262 -20.09 1.55 13.37
N SER A 263 -19.69 2.43 14.30
CA SER A 263 -18.28 2.67 14.67
C SER A 263 -17.67 1.71 15.70
N HIS A 264 -18.29 0.56 15.97
CA HIS A 264 -17.71 -0.42 16.90
C HIS A 264 -16.98 -1.58 16.22
N PHE A 265 -17.12 -1.72 14.91
CA PHE A 265 -16.41 -2.76 14.16
C PHE A 265 -15.39 -2.12 13.21
N PRO A 266 -14.17 -2.68 13.08
CA PRO A 266 -13.19 -2.19 12.12
C PRO A 266 -13.77 -2.31 10.71
N SER A 267 -13.67 -1.25 9.91
CA SER A 267 -14.11 -1.25 8.50
C SER A 267 -13.27 -2.16 7.60
N SER A 268 -12.09 -2.59 8.06
CA SER A 268 -11.30 -3.66 7.45
C SER A 268 -10.74 -4.60 8.52
N CYS A 269 -11.37 -5.75 8.72
CA CYS A 269 -10.91 -6.81 9.63
C CYS A 269 -11.02 -8.20 8.98
N GLY A 270 -10.31 -9.20 9.50
CA GLY A 270 -10.46 -10.60 9.09
C GLY A 270 -10.06 -10.94 7.66
N LYS A 271 -9.22 -10.11 7.00
CA LYS A 271 -8.72 -10.40 5.64
C LYS A 271 -7.63 -11.48 5.70
N TYR A 272 -8.05 -12.74 5.65
CA TYR A 272 -7.21 -13.93 5.50
C TYR A 272 -7.56 -14.58 4.16
N THR A 273 -6.64 -14.53 3.20
CA THR A 273 -6.81 -15.12 1.87
C THR A 273 -6.07 -16.45 1.81
N VAL A 274 -6.71 -17.53 2.25
CA VAL A 274 -6.40 -18.87 1.73
C VAL A 274 -7.68 -19.62 1.39
N ASN A 275 -7.54 -20.47 0.38
CA ASN A 275 -8.58 -21.32 -0.15
C ASN A 275 -9.19 -22.22 0.94
N LYS A 276 -10.51 -22.45 0.78
CA LYS A 276 -11.36 -23.41 1.49
C LYS A 276 -10.57 -24.50 2.23
N ILE A 277 -10.69 -24.54 3.56
CA ILE A 277 -10.03 -25.54 4.42
C ILE A 277 -10.45 -26.96 3.98
N ALA A 278 -9.54 -27.69 3.35
CA ALA A 278 -9.61 -29.12 3.14
C ALA A 278 -8.24 -29.71 3.52
N GLY A 279 -8.19 -30.54 4.57
CA GLY A 279 -6.95 -31.16 5.05
C GLY A 279 -6.04 -30.23 5.87
N GLY A 280 -6.60 -29.49 6.83
CA GLY A 280 -5.87 -28.44 7.58
C GLY A 280 -4.56 -28.89 8.26
N HIS A 281 -3.64 -27.94 8.39
CA HIS A 281 -2.37 -28.07 9.13
C HIS A 281 -2.44 -27.33 10.46
N ALA A 282 -1.48 -27.61 11.36
CA ALA A 282 -1.33 -26.83 12.59
C ALA A 282 -1.04 -25.36 12.25
N ALA A 283 -1.72 -24.44 12.93
CA ALA A 283 -1.54 -23.02 12.72
C ALA A 283 -0.22 -22.54 13.32
N SER A 284 0.49 -21.66 12.60
CA SER A 284 1.67 -20.96 13.12
C SER A 284 1.27 -19.90 14.16
N VAL A 285 2.20 -19.53 15.03
CA VAL A 285 1.99 -18.42 15.98
C VAL A 285 1.70 -17.15 15.17
N PHE A 286 0.62 -16.45 15.55
CA PHE A 286 0.11 -15.24 14.86
C PHE A 286 -0.54 -15.44 13.49
N GLU A 287 -0.78 -16.67 13.03
CA GLU A 287 -1.49 -16.91 11.78
C GLU A 287 -2.94 -16.44 11.83
N PHE A 288 -3.59 -16.60 12.99
CA PHE A 288 -4.95 -16.16 13.24
C PHE A 288 -5.01 -15.24 14.47
N PRO A 289 -4.54 -13.99 14.36
CA PRO A 289 -4.34 -13.12 15.52
C PRO A 289 -5.66 -12.65 16.15
N TRP A 290 -6.79 -12.81 15.46
CA TRP A 290 -8.13 -12.57 16.00
C TRP A 290 -8.72 -13.77 16.74
N MET A 291 -8.04 -14.92 16.82
CA MET A 291 -8.54 -16.07 17.57
C MET A 291 -8.41 -15.86 19.07
N ALA A 292 -9.49 -16.12 19.80
CA ALA A 292 -9.53 -16.07 21.26
C ALA A 292 -9.96 -17.42 21.82
N ILE A 293 -9.38 -17.79 22.97
CA ILE A 293 -9.85 -18.93 23.79
C ILE A 293 -10.62 -18.35 24.97
N VAL A 294 -11.83 -18.86 25.19
CA VAL A 294 -12.66 -18.52 26.35
C VAL A 294 -12.45 -19.60 27.41
N LEU A 295 -11.88 -19.18 28.53
CA LEU A 295 -11.54 -20.04 29.67
C LEU A 295 -12.59 -19.91 30.77
N TYR A 296 -13.10 -21.05 31.27
CA TYR A 296 -14.02 -21.08 32.41
C TYR A 296 -13.30 -21.59 33.65
N ARG A 297 -13.61 -20.99 34.80
CA ARG A 297 -13.13 -21.48 36.10
C ARG A 297 -14.02 -22.62 36.56
N GLU A 298 -13.42 -23.73 36.96
CA GLU A 298 -14.14 -24.84 37.56
C GLU A 298 -14.57 -24.49 39.00
N ASP A 299 -15.81 -24.82 39.36
CA ASP A 299 -16.35 -24.54 40.70
C ASP A 299 -15.47 -25.13 41.79
N GLY A 300 -15.02 -24.27 42.71
CA GLY A 300 -14.20 -24.67 43.86
C GLY A 300 -12.72 -24.93 43.56
N SER A 301 -12.23 -24.62 42.35
CA SER A 301 -10.81 -24.70 42.02
C SER A 301 -10.33 -23.49 41.20
N ASP A 302 -9.01 -23.24 41.20
CA ASP A 302 -8.40 -22.23 40.33
C ASP A 302 -8.12 -22.76 38.90
N LYS A 303 -8.59 -23.98 38.60
CA LYS A 303 -8.37 -24.60 37.29
C LYS A 303 -9.23 -23.92 36.23
N LEU A 304 -8.58 -23.56 35.11
CA LEU A 304 -9.19 -22.94 33.94
C LEU A 304 -9.34 -23.97 32.81
N SER A 305 -10.54 -24.07 32.25
CA SER A 305 -10.88 -25.03 31.20
C SER A 305 -11.22 -24.32 29.87
N PRO A 306 -10.48 -24.58 28.77
CA PRO A 306 -10.69 -23.97 27.45
C PRO A 306 -11.81 -24.68 26.69
N LEU A 307 -13.05 -24.39 27.07
CA LEU A 307 -14.22 -25.07 26.49
C LEU A 307 -14.77 -24.36 25.25
N CYS A 308 -14.45 -23.08 25.07
CA CYS A 308 -15.00 -22.26 24.00
C CYS A 308 -13.94 -21.45 23.27
N MET A 309 -14.29 -21.07 22.05
CA MET A 309 -13.49 -20.22 21.19
C MET A 309 -14.26 -18.93 20.89
N GLY A 310 -13.54 -17.90 20.50
CA GLY A 310 -14.12 -16.63 20.08
C GLY A 310 -13.26 -15.93 19.04
N SER A 311 -13.77 -14.84 18.52
CA SER A 311 -13.07 -13.98 17.57
C SER A 311 -13.04 -12.54 18.08
N LEU A 312 -11.85 -11.95 18.11
CA LEU A 312 -11.67 -10.54 18.44
C LEU A 312 -12.28 -9.70 17.32
N ILE A 313 -13.36 -8.97 17.65
CA ILE A 313 -14.12 -8.16 16.70
C ILE A 313 -13.76 -6.68 16.78
N ASN A 314 -13.10 -6.26 17.85
CA ASN A 314 -12.47 -4.94 18.02
C ASN A 314 -11.57 -4.94 19.28
N GLN A 315 -11.08 -3.78 19.71
CA GLN A 315 -10.18 -3.64 20.87
C GLN A 315 -10.76 -4.10 22.22
N ARG A 316 -12.08 -4.29 22.35
CA ARG A 316 -12.74 -4.53 23.65
C ARG A 316 -13.68 -5.74 23.66
N TYR A 317 -14.00 -6.29 22.50
CA TYR A 317 -15.05 -7.28 22.37
C TYR A 317 -14.53 -8.51 21.62
N VAL A 318 -14.84 -9.67 22.20
CA VAL A 318 -14.69 -10.99 21.57
C VAL A 318 -16.10 -11.51 21.29
N MET A 319 -16.35 -11.89 20.05
CA MET A 319 -17.59 -12.57 19.65
C MET A 319 -17.44 -14.07 19.87
N THR A 320 -18.46 -14.69 20.46
CA THR A 320 -18.55 -16.14 20.67
C THR A 320 -20.02 -16.56 20.62
N THR A 321 -20.32 -17.84 20.79
CA THR A 321 -21.71 -18.32 20.84
C THR A 321 -22.38 -17.86 22.14
N ALA A 322 -23.70 -17.69 22.11
CA ALA A 322 -24.46 -17.27 23.30
C ALA A 322 -24.30 -18.25 24.48
N GLN A 323 -24.22 -19.55 24.20
CA GLN A 323 -23.96 -20.60 25.19
C GLN A 323 -22.61 -20.39 25.89
N CYS A 324 -21.55 -20.12 25.12
CA CYS A 324 -20.24 -19.79 25.66
C CYS A 324 -20.28 -18.50 26.50
N ALA A 325 -20.91 -17.44 26.00
CA ALA A 325 -21.02 -16.18 26.74
C ALA A 325 -21.75 -16.33 28.09
N ASN A 326 -22.71 -17.25 28.17
CA ASN A 326 -23.49 -17.52 29.38
C ASN A 326 -22.82 -18.48 30.37
N GLY A 327 -21.63 -19.01 30.04
CA GLY A 327 -20.94 -19.98 30.91
C GLY A 327 -21.52 -21.39 30.90
N ASP A 328 -22.35 -21.74 29.90
CA ASP A 328 -22.98 -23.06 29.78
C ASP A 328 -22.69 -23.65 28.38
N PRO A 329 -21.43 -24.04 28.10
CA PRO A 329 -20.98 -24.44 26.77
C PRO A 329 -21.55 -25.78 26.28
N PHE A 330 -22.27 -26.52 27.13
CA PHE A 330 -22.81 -27.85 26.83
C PHE A 330 -24.36 -27.88 26.78
N LYS A 331 -25.03 -26.75 27.00
CA LYS A 331 -26.49 -26.68 26.83
C LYS A 331 -26.83 -26.75 25.33
N PRO A 332 -27.74 -27.63 24.89
CA PRO A 332 -28.12 -27.73 23.48
C PRO A 332 -28.73 -26.45 22.90
#